data_AF-A0A5J4PCF0-F1
#
_entry.id   AF-A0A5J4PCF0-F1
#
_cell.length_a   1.000
_cell.length_b   1.000
_cell.length_c   1.000
_cell.angle_alpha   90.00
_cell.angle_beta   90.00
_cell.angle_gamma   90.00
#
_symmetry.space_group_name_H-M   'P 1'
#
loop_
_entity.id
_entity.type
_entity.pdbx_description
1 polymer ?
#
loop_
_entity_poly.entity_id
_entity_poly.type
_entity_poly.pdbx_seq_one_letter_code
_entity_poly.pdbx_strand_id
1 'polypeptide(L)'
;TYLGVSAKQKATALTQAEDVTVNIFDGPHPAGNVSVQIHHISPINKGETVWTIGAEEVFFIGRLFNTGRVEFTRSVALTGSEVTKPAYCKIKVGALLTNLFSKYVTKDKALRYISGNALTGKQVPSNGFLGAFDSQLTVIPEGDDTHELVRWIMPRFSHFSLNRSYFSWLFDILKKREYAIDARIKGGRRNMIMSHEYDRLLPMDILPEYLLK
;
A
#
# COMPACT_ATOMS: atom_id res chain seq x y z
N THR A 1 0.57 -9.55 25.05
CA THR A 1 1.00 -9.40 23.64
C THR A 1 -0.20 -9.62 22.74
N TYR A 2 -0.35 -8.80 21.70
CA TYR A 2 -1.48 -8.91 20.76
C TYR A 2 -0.98 -9.39 19.40
N LEU A 3 -1.68 -10.36 18.81
CA LEU A 3 -1.43 -10.88 17.46
C LEU A 3 -2.60 -10.53 16.55
N GLY A 4 -2.40 -9.60 15.61
CA GLY A 4 -3.39 -9.26 14.60
C GLY A 4 -3.35 -10.23 13.42
N VAL A 5 -4.49 -10.85 13.09
CA VAL A 5 -4.63 -11.75 11.93
C VAL A 5 -5.82 -11.34 11.06
N SER A 6 -5.75 -11.66 9.77
CA SER A 6 -6.91 -11.52 8.88
C SER A 6 -7.97 -12.57 9.21
N ALA A 7 -9.25 -12.23 9.06
CA ALA A 7 -10.35 -13.20 9.13
C ALA A 7 -10.21 -14.38 8.13
N LYS A 8 -9.40 -14.22 7.08
CA LYS A 8 -9.11 -15.29 6.10
C LYS A 8 -7.93 -16.17 6.48
N GLN A 9 -7.26 -15.91 7.59
CA GLN A 9 -6.10 -16.68 8.04
C GLN A 9 -6.51 -18.11 8.42
N LYS A 10 -5.75 -19.10 7.95
CA LYS A 10 -6.00 -20.53 8.20
C LYS A 10 -4.83 -21.25 8.87
N ALA A 11 -3.67 -20.62 8.95
CA ALA A 11 -2.49 -21.22 9.54
C ALA A 11 -2.69 -21.45 11.04
N THR A 12 -2.72 -22.72 11.47
CA THR A 12 -2.89 -23.14 12.86
C THR A 12 -1.89 -22.46 13.80
N ALA A 13 -0.65 -22.29 13.35
CA ALA A 13 0.41 -21.61 14.11
C ALA A 13 0.08 -20.14 14.48
N LEU A 14 -0.83 -19.49 13.74
CA LEU A 14 -1.25 -18.11 14.02
C LEU A 14 -2.63 -18.04 14.68
N THR A 15 -3.53 -18.98 14.38
CA THR A 15 -4.88 -19.00 14.95
C THR A 15 -4.93 -19.63 16.35
N GLN A 16 -3.96 -20.49 16.67
CA GLN A 16 -3.83 -21.17 17.96
C GLN A 16 -2.52 -20.81 18.67
N ALA A 17 -2.00 -19.60 18.44
CA ALA A 17 -0.80 -19.14 19.12
C ALA A 17 -1.06 -19.02 20.63
N GLU A 18 -0.19 -19.61 21.45
CA GLU A 18 -0.26 -19.57 22.91
C GLU A 18 0.41 -18.29 23.45
N ASP A 19 0.08 -17.90 24.69
CA ASP A 19 0.60 -16.70 25.39
C ASP A 19 0.39 -15.36 24.67
N VAL A 20 -0.51 -15.32 23.70
CA VAL A 20 -0.90 -14.10 22.96
C VAL A 20 -2.41 -13.98 22.84
N THR A 21 -2.90 -12.74 22.81
CA THR A 21 -4.30 -12.47 22.46
C THR A 21 -4.41 -12.33 20.95
N VAL A 22 -5.06 -13.30 20.30
CA VAL A 22 -5.29 -13.29 18.86
C VAL A 22 -6.50 -12.40 18.53
N ASN A 23 -6.26 -11.33 17.77
CA ASN A 23 -7.27 -10.38 17.33
C ASN A 23 -7.51 -10.55 15.83
N ILE A 24 -8.77 -10.70 15.43
CA ILE A 24 -9.16 -10.91 14.04
C ILE A 24 -9.63 -9.59 13.45
N PHE A 25 -9.03 -9.19 12.33
CA PHE A 25 -9.42 -8.02 11.55
C PHE A 25 -9.99 -8.45 10.20
N ASP A 26 -11.10 -7.82 9.82
CA ASP A 26 -11.70 -7.94 8.50
C ASP A 26 -12.04 -6.56 7.95
N GLY A 27 -12.08 -6.45 6.62
CA GLY A 27 -12.37 -5.21 5.92
C GLY A 27 -11.30 -4.78 4.93
N PRO A 28 -11.57 -3.68 4.19
CA PRO A 28 -10.64 -3.14 3.22
C PRO A 28 -9.43 -2.47 3.88
N HIS A 29 -8.50 -1.98 3.05
CA HIS A 29 -7.46 -1.07 3.54
C HIS A 29 -8.10 0.13 4.26
N PRO A 30 -7.64 0.52 5.47
CA PRO A 30 -6.41 0.12 6.15
C PRO A 30 -6.56 -0.91 7.30
N ALA A 31 -7.35 -1.98 7.18
CA ALA A 31 -7.51 -3.00 8.25
C ALA A 31 -6.19 -3.63 8.77
N GLY A 32 -5.16 -3.70 7.92
CA GLY A 32 -3.83 -4.19 8.29
C GLY A 32 -2.90 -3.13 8.91
N ASN A 33 -3.34 -1.88 9.06
CA ASN A 33 -2.53 -0.81 9.62
C ASN A 33 -2.43 -0.95 11.15
N VAL A 34 -1.21 -0.99 11.66
CA VAL A 34 -0.96 -1.26 13.08
C VAL A 34 -1.55 -0.17 14.00
N SER A 35 -1.50 1.10 13.60
CA SER A 35 -2.07 2.19 14.39
C SER A 35 -3.60 2.12 14.46
N VAL A 36 -4.26 1.70 13.38
CA VAL A 36 -5.71 1.41 13.37
C VAL A 36 -6.02 0.27 14.33
N GLN A 37 -5.24 -0.81 14.30
CA GLN A 37 -5.43 -1.95 15.19
C GLN A 37 -5.24 -1.56 16.66
N ILE A 38 -4.18 -0.79 16.98
CA ILE A 38 -3.93 -0.29 18.34
C ILE A 38 -5.11 0.56 18.83
N HIS A 39 -5.63 1.46 17.99
CA HIS A 39 -6.77 2.31 18.34
C HIS A 39 -8.01 1.50 18.77
N HIS A 40 -8.27 0.36 18.13
CA HIS A 40 -9.44 -0.49 18.46
C HIS A 40 -9.18 -1.49 19.59
N ILE A 41 -7.94 -1.96 19.77
CA ILE A 41 -7.61 -2.96 20.80
C ILE A 41 -7.32 -2.30 22.15
N SER A 42 -6.38 -1.35 22.14
CA SER A 42 -5.82 -0.74 23.35
C SER A 42 -5.27 0.64 22.98
N PRO A 43 -6.14 1.66 22.82
CA PRO A 43 -5.73 3.00 22.44
C PRO A 43 -4.66 3.54 23.39
N ILE A 44 -3.63 4.16 22.81
CA ILE A 44 -2.46 4.64 23.54
C ILE A 44 -2.75 5.98 24.25
N ASN A 45 -2.34 6.11 25.50
CA ASN A 45 -2.41 7.34 26.28
C ASN A 45 -1.06 8.07 26.34
N LYS A 46 -1.10 9.34 26.76
CA LYS A 46 0.11 10.14 26.95
C LYS A 46 1.05 9.48 27.96
N GLY A 47 2.29 9.22 27.55
CA GLY A 47 3.33 8.61 28.38
C GLY A 47 3.44 7.09 28.22
N GLU A 48 2.48 6.45 27.54
CA GLU A 48 2.58 5.03 27.21
C GLU A 48 3.46 4.81 25.97
N THR A 49 4.04 3.61 25.85
CA THR A 49 4.84 3.21 24.70
C THR A 49 4.40 1.82 24.26
N VAL A 50 4.01 1.69 22.99
CA VAL A 50 3.63 0.41 22.38
C VAL A 50 4.69 0.01 21.37
N TRP A 51 5.18 -1.22 21.49
CA TRP A 51 6.16 -1.79 20.56
C TRP A 51 5.42 -2.60 19.51
N THR A 52 5.82 -2.44 18.26
CA THR A 52 5.17 -3.09 17.12
C THR A 52 6.22 -3.80 16.29
N ILE A 53 5.91 -5.02 15.86
CA ILE A 53 6.75 -5.80 14.96
C ILE A 53 5.87 -6.46 13.91
N GLY A 54 6.30 -6.45 12.65
CA GLY A 54 5.59 -7.11 11.56
C GLY A 54 5.82 -8.63 11.56
N ALA A 55 4.91 -9.36 10.90
CA ALA A 55 4.99 -10.82 10.85
C ALA A 55 6.26 -11.33 10.14
N GLU A 56 6.75 -10.61 9.13
CA GLU A 56 7.99 -10.98 8.42
C GLU A 56 9.23 -10.78 9.30
N GLU A 57 9.25 -9.73 10.12
CA GLU A 57 10.34 -9.46 11.05
C GLU A 57 10.37 -10.50 12.18
N VAL A 58 9.20 -10.90 12.71
CA VAL A 58 9.11 -12.03 13.67
C VAL A 58 9.68 -13.30 13.05
N PHE A 59 9.40 -13.55 11.77
CA PHE A 59 9.94 -14.70 11.06
C PHE A 59 11.46 -14.66 10.90
N PHE A 60 12.06 -13.47 10.69
CA PHE A 60 13.53 -13.32 10.70
C PHE A 60 14.14 -13.66 12.04
N ILE A 61 13.52 -13.19 13.13
CA ILE A 61 13.96 -13.49 14.50
C ILE A 61 13.89 -15.00 14.75
N GLY A 62 12.75 -15.64 14.43
CA GLY A 62 12.59 -17.09 14.58
C GLY A 62 13.65 -17.87 13.79
N ARG A 63 13.94 -17.47 12.55
CA ARG A 63 15.00 -18.10 11.74
C ARG A 63 16.39 -17.92 12.34
N LEU A 64 16.69 -16.73 12.87
CA LEU A 64 17.96 -16.47 13.55
C LEU A 64 18.16 -17.43 14.72
N PHE A 65 17.16 -17.59 15.58
CA PHE A 65 17.24 -18.51 16.72
C PHE A 65 17.32 -19.98 16.28
N ASN A 66 16.61 -20.37 15.23
CA ASN A 66 16.61 -21.76 14.75
C ASN A 66 17.90 -22.14 14.01
N THR A 67 18.54 -21.21 13.31
CA THR A 67 19.68 -21.51 12.40
C THR A 67 21.00 -20.92 12.87
N GLY A 68 20.99 -20.01 13.84
CA GLY A 68 22.15 -19.22 14.25
C GLY A 68 22.63 -18.21 13.19
N ARG A 69 21.89 -18.03 12.10
CA ARG A 69 22.29 -17.18 10.96
C ARG A 69 21.24 -16.13 10.66
N VAL A 70 21.70 -14.90 10.46
CA VAL A 70 20.85 -13.79 10.06
C VAL A 70 20.54 -13.88 8.57
N GLU A 71 19.25 -14.01 8.22
CA GLU A 71 18.80 -14.02 6.83
C GLU A 71 17.56 -13.15 6.62
N PHE A 72 17.74 -11.99 5.97
CA PHE A 72 16.71 -10.99 5.70
C PHE A 72 15.98 -11.20 4.37
N THR A 73 15.71 -12.45 4.00
CA THR A 73 14.97 -12.79 2.77
C THR A 73 13.47 -12.76 3.06
N ARG A 74 12.72 -11.84 2.45
CA ARG A 74 11.25 -11.73 2.57
C ARG A 74 10.54 -12.02 1.25
N SER A 75 9.24 -12.28 1.34
CA SER A 75 8.37 -12.52 0.18
C SER A 75 7.72 -11.20 -0.24
N VAL A 76 8.18 -10.64 -1.35
CA VAL A 76 7.74 -9.33 -1.84
C VAL A 76 6.76 -9.49 -2.99
N ALA A 77 5.61 -8.83 -2.91
CA ALA A 77 4.64 -8.80 -3.99
C ALA A 77 5.07 -7.79 -5.07
N LEU A 78 5.32 -8.24 -6.30
CA LEU A 78 5.51 -7.37 -7.46
C LEU A 78 4.16 -7.10 -8.12
N THR A 79 3.75 -5.83 -8.13
CA THR A 79 2.39 -5.39 -8.44
C THR A 79 2.37 -4.09 -9.24
N GLY A 80 1.19 -3.68 -9.71
CA GLY A 80 0.97 -2.45 -10.47
C GLY A 80 0.61 -2.73 -11.92
N SER A 81 0.01 -1.75 -12.60
CA SER A 81 -0.53 -1.92 -13.96
C SER A 81 0.56 -2.20 -15.00
N GLU A 82 1.78 -1.75 -14.72
CA GLU A 82 2.93 -1.83 -15.65
C GLU A 82 3.79 -3.08 -15.42
N VAL A 83 3.37 -3.94 -14.50
CA VAL A 83 4.00 -5.24 -14.27
C VAL A 83 3.39 -6.26 -15.22
N THR A 84 4.20 -6.82 -16.12
CA THR A 84 3.77 -7.79 -17.14
C THR A 84 3.41 -9.16 -16.54
N LYS A 85 4.02 -9.51 -15.41
CA LYS A 85 3.77 -10.76 -14.70
C LYS A 85 3.77 -10.53 -13.18
N PRO A 86 2.62 -10.16 -12.60
CA PRO A 86 2.49 -10.02 -11.15
C PRO A 86 2.84 -11.34 -10.45
N ALA A 87 3.68 -11.26 -9.41
CA ALA A 87 4.20 -12.44 -8.74
C ALA A 87 4.70 -12.09 -7.33
N TYR A 88 4.80 -13.12 -6.48
CA TYR A 88 5.58 -13.04 -5.25
C TYR A 88 7.03 -13.43 -5.53
N CYS A 89 7.97 -12.61 -5.07
CA CYS A 89 9.40 -12.80 -5.27
C CYS A 89 10.09 -12.92 -3.91
N LYS A 90 11.01 -13.88 -3.76
CA LYS A 90 11.89 -13.95 -2.59
C LYS A 90 13.05 -12.99 -2.81
N ILE A 91 13.10 -11.91 -2.03
CA ILE A 91 14.08 -10.84 -2.20
C ILE A 91 14.71 -10.55 -0.84
N LYS A 92 16.02 -10.32 -0.82
CA LYS A 92 16.73 -9.87 0.37
C LYS A 92 16.46 -8.37 0.60
N VAL A 93 16.21 -7.98 1.84
CA VAL A 93 16.14 -6.56 2.22
C VAL A 93 17.37 -5.81 1.72
N GLY A 94 17.15 -4.65 1.08
CA GLY A 94 18.22 -3.85 0.48
C GLY A 94 18.78 -4.42 -0.84
N ALA A 95 18.15 -5.41 -1.46
CA ALA A 95 18.58 -5.90 -2.78
C ALA A 95 18.32 -4.84 -3.86
N LEU A 96 19.24 -4.79 -4.83
CA LEU A 96 19.13 -3.95 -6.03
C LEU A 96 18.01 -4.48 -6.95
N LEU A 97 17.09 -3.59 -7.35
CA LEU A 97 15.87 -3.97 -8.07
C LEU A 97 15.99 -3.93 -9.59
N THR A 98 17.12 -3.47 -10.14
CA THR A 98 17.33 -3.29 -11.60
C THR A 98 16.96 -4.53 -12.41
N ASN A 99 17.45 -5.69 -11.99
CA ASN A 99 17.23 -6.95 -12.71
C ASN A 99 15.80 -7.47 -12.58
N LEU A 100 15.15 -7.14 -11.46
CA LEU A 100 13.75 -7.49 -11.25
C LEU A 100 12.87 -6.67 -12.19
N PHE A 101 13.06 -5.35 -12.20
CA PHE A 101 12.25 -4.45 -13.02
C PHE A 101 12.51 -4.64 -14.51
N SER A 102 13.76 -4.79 -14.95
CA SER A 102 14.10 -4.94 -16.38
C SER A 102 13.45 -6.16 -17.06
N LYS A 103 13.07 -7.18 -16.27
CA LYS A 103 12.50 -8.44 -16.74
C LYS A 103 10.97 -8.48 -16.68
N TYR A 104 10.35 -7.82 -15.70
CA TYR A 104 8.93 -7.99 -15.38
C TYR A 104 8.08 -6.72 -15.56
N VAL A 105 8.65 -5.67 -16.11
CA VAL A 105 7.99 -4.38 -16.28
C VAL A 105 7.93 -4.01 -17.76
N THR A 106 6.86 -3.32 -18.16
CA THR A 106 6.70 -2.75 -19.50
C THR A 106 7.79 -1.71 -19.82
N LYS A 107 7.97 -1.39 -21.11
CA LYS A 107 9.04 -0.48 -21.58
C LYS A 107 8.53 0.57 -22.57
N ASP A 108 7.22 0.63 -22.78
CA ASP A 108 6.58 1.52 -23.75
C ASP A 108 6.47 2.97 -23.24
N LYS A 109 6.54 3.19 -21.92
CA LYS A 109 6.31 4.50 -21.29
C LYS A 109 7.27 4.75 -20.14
N ALA A 110 7.31 6.00 -19.69
CA ALA A 110 7.96 6.35 -18.43
C ALA A 110 7.14 5.82 -17.25
N LEU A 111 7.84 5.25 -16.27
CA LEU A 111 7.24 4.51 -15.17
C LEU A 111 7.68 5.03 -13.82
N ARG A 112 6.77 4.96 -12.85
CA ARG A 112 7.05 5.19 -11.44
C ARG A 112 7.27 3.88 -10.73
N TYR A 113 8.46 3.72 -10.17
CA TYR A 113 8.81 2.58 -9.31
C TYR A 113 8.64 2.98 -7.85
N ILE A 114 7.95 2.14 -7.08
CA ILE A 114 7.60 2.41 -5.69
C ILE A 114 8.00 1.20 -4.85
N SER A 115 8.80 1.46 -3.81
CA SER A 115 9.01 0.53 -2.70
C SER A 115 7.85 0.68 -1.71
N GLY A 116 7.04 -0.36 -1.55
CA GLY A 116 5.74 -0.34 -0.89
C GLY A 116 4.55 -0.28 -1.87
N ASN A 117 3.38 0.04 -1.32
CA ASN A 117 2.14 0.22 -2.08
C ASN A 117 2.03 1.66 -2.64
N ALA A 118 1.06 1.92 -3.52
CA ALA A 118 0.87 3.23 -4.14
C ALA A 118 0.43 4.37 -3.19
N LEU A 119 -0.08 4.05 -1.99
CA LEU A 119 -0.64 5.02 -1.04
C LEU A 119 0.43 5.56 -0.09
N THR A 120 1.30 4.69 0.43
CA THR A 120 2.27 5.03 1.49
C THR A 120 3.71 4.68 1.12
N GLY A 121 3.92 4.07 -0.05
CA GLY A 121 5.25 3.67 -0.50
C GLY A 121 6.12 4.85 -0.91
N LYS A 122 7.41 4.59 -1.03
CA LYS A 122 8.43 5.56 -1.42
C LYS A 122 8.81 5.36 -2.89
N GLN A 123 8.84 6.45 -3.65
CA GLN A 123 9.41 6.42 -4.99
C GLN A 123 10.90 6.04 -4.92
N VAL A 124 11.28 5.08 -5.76
CA VAL A 124 12.66 4.65 -5.96
C VAL A 124 13.02 4.76 -7.43
N PRO A 125 14.29 4.95 -7.80
CA PRO A 125 14.70 4.83 -9.18
C PRO A 125 14.60 3.36 -9.64
N SER A 126 14.65 3.11 -10.95
CA SER A 126 14.62 1.74 -11.50
C SER A 126 15.82 0.88 -11.08
N ASN A 127 16.92 1.52 -10.68
CA ASN A 127 18.09 0.92 -10.06
C ASN A 127 18.13 1.13 -8.53
N GLY A 128 16.98 1.32 -7.91
CA GLY A 128 16.84 1.47 -6.47
C GLY A 128 16.96 0.16 -5.72
N PHE A 129 16.77 0.25 -4.41
CA PHE A 129 16.87 -0.88 -3.48
C PHE A 129 15.54 -1.14 -2.80
N LEU A 130 15.30 -2.39 -2.41
CA LEU A 130 14.15 -2.76 -1.59
C LEU A 130 14.25 -2.11 -0.20
N GLY A 131 13.21 -1.39 0.20
CA GLY A 131 13.11 -0.79 1.54
C GLY A 131 13.10 -1.82 2.66
N ALA A 132 13.50 -1.39 3.86
CA ALA A 132 13.71 -2.30 4.99
C ALA A 132 12.42 -3.02 5.46
N PHE A 133 11.30 -2.30 5.41
CA PHE A 133 9.99 -2.75 5.90
C PHE A 133 8.98 -2.99 4.77
N ASP A 134 9.42 -2.88 3.52
CA ASP A 134 8.53 -2.99 2.37
C ASP A 134 8.40 -4.45 1.93
N SER A 135 7.16 -4.94 1.90
CA SER A 135 6.78 -6.28 1.41
C SER A 135 6.05 -6.24 0.06
N GLN A 136 6.03 -5.07 -0.59
CA GLN A 136 5.42 -4.87 -1.89
C GLN A 136 6.31 -3.95 -2.74
N LEU A 137 6.35 -4.21 -4.05
CA LEU A 137 6.87 -3.31 -5.06
C LEU A 137 5.74 -2.99 -6.02
N THR A 138 5.53 -1.71 -6.28
CA THR A 138 4.46 -1.24 -7.15
C THR A 138 5.03 -0.46 -8.32
N VAL A 139 4.58 -0.76 -9.54
CA VAL A 139 4.97 -0.03 -10.75
C VAL A 139 3.73 0.51 -11.45
N ILE A 140 3.67 1.83 -11.62
CA ILE A 140 2.56 2.54 -12.27
C ILE A 140 3.09 3.45 -13.38
N PRO A 141 2.24 3.94 -14.30
CA PRO A 141 2.65 4.95 -15.27
C PRO A 141 3.09 6.24 -14.56
N GLU A 142 4.17 6.86 -15.02
CA GLU A 142 4.50 8.22 -14.60
C GLU A 142 3.45 9.21 -15.14
N GLY A 143 3.05 9.00 -16.41
CA GLY A 143 2.01 9.76 -17.11
C GLY A 143 2.48 11.07 -17.75
N ASP A 144 3.78 11.35 -17.73
CA ASP A 144 4.44 12.52 -18.34
C ASP A 144 4.27 12.62 -19.87
N ASP A 145 3.91 11.51 -20.53
CA ASP A 145 3.53 11.42 -21.94
C ASP A 145 2.14 12.02 -22.26
N THR A 146 1.29 12.18 -21.25
CA THR A 146 -0.12 12.50 -21.45
C THR A 146 -0.36 14.01 -21.37
N HIS A 147 -0.63 14.61 -22.52
CA HIS A 147 -0.88 16.04 -22.68
C HIS A 147 -2.39 16.34 -22.75
N GLU A 148 -2.93 17.00 -21.72
CA GLU A 148 -4.34 17.39 -21.69
C GLU A 148 -4.52 18.74 -22.40
N LEU A 149 -5.06 18.72 -23.63
CA LEU A 149 -5.24 19.88 -24.51
C LEU A 149 -6.03 21.02 -23.85
N VAL A 150 -6.93 20.69 -22.89
CA VAL A 150 -7.67 21.68 -22.07
C VAL A 150 -7.79 21.26 -20.59
N ARG A 151 -6.67 20.90 -19.94
CA ARG A 151 -6.50 20.64 -18.49
C ARG A 151 -7.78 20.21 -17.72
N TRP A 152 -8.36 21.11 -16.92
CA TRP A 152 -9.44 20.77 -15.98
C TRP A 152 -10.84 20.73 -16.60
N ILE A 153 -11.05 21.32 -17.79
CA ILE A 153 -12.39 21.40 -18.41
C ILE A 153 -12.69 20.19 -19.31
N MET A 154 -11.69 19.38 -19.65
CA MET A 154 -11.86 18.21 -20.51
C MET A 154 -12.85 17.21 -19.87
N PRO A 155 -13.86 16.73 -20.61
CA PRO A 155 -14.76 15.70 -20.12
C PRO A 155 -14.00 14.38 -20.00
N ARG A 156 -13.75 13.95 -18.76
CA ARG A 156 -12.90 12.79 -18.46
C ARG A 156 -13.70 11.49 -18.50
N PHE A 157 -13.78 10.85 -19.65
CA PHE A 157 -14.55 9.60 -19.83
C PHE A 157 -13.81 8.32 -19.39
N SER A 158 -12.50 8.39 -19.15
CA SER A 158 -11.63 7.25 -18.83
C SER A 158 -10.89 7.40 -17.51
N HIS A 159 -11.21 8.40 -16.69
CA HIS A 159 -10.55 8.63 -15.41
C HIS A 159 -11.47 8.30 -14.24
N PHE A 160 -10.95 7.55 -13.29
CA PHE A 160 -11.63 7.26 -12.04
C PHE A 160 -12.01 8.54 -11.27
N SER A 161 -13.22 8.55 -10.70
CA SER A 161 -13.72 9.61 -9.81
C SER A 161 -14.62 9.01 -8.74
N LEU A 162 -14.24 9.18 -7.48
CA LEU A 162 -15.04 8.71 -6.34
C LEU A 162 -16.40 9.43 -6.27
N ASN A 163 -16.37 10.76 -6.37
CA ASN A 163 -17.55 11.62 -6.30
C ASN A 163 -18.26 11.80 -7.65
N ARG A 164 -17.94 10.96 -8.65
CA ARG A 164 -18.54 10.97 -10.00
C ARG A 164 -18.48 12.34 -10.70
N SER A 165 -17.47 13.16 -10.38
CA SER A 165 -17.24 14.46 -11.02
C SER A 165 -16.77 14.33 -12.47
N TYR A 166 -16.35 13.13 -12.88
CA TYR A 166 -15.98 12.78 -14.25
C TYR A 166 -17.03 11.86 -14.87
N PHE A 167 -17.26 11.97 -16.18
CA PHE A 167 -18.27 11.18 -16.89
C PHE A 167 -17.96 9.69 -17.04
N SER A 168 -16.85 9.20 -16.49
CA SER A 168 -16.48 7.78 -16.55
C SER A 168 -17.52 6.85 -15.92
N TRP A 169 -18.24 7.33 -14.89
CA TRP A 169 -19.26 6.55 -14.18
C TRP A 169 -20.40 6.08 -15.08
N LEU A 170 -20.73 6.82 -16.14
CA LEU A 170 -21.76 6.44 -17.11
C LEU A 170 -21.40 5.14 -17.84
N PHE A 171 -20.11 4.98 -18.16
CA PHE A 171 -19.60 3.77 -18.81
C PHE A 171 -19.37 2.64 -17.81
N ASP A 172 -19.04 2.96 -16.57
CA ASP A 172 -18.84 1.95 -15.51
C ASP A 172 -20.13 1.21 -15.16
N ILE A 173 -21.30 1.86 -15.32
CA ILE A 173 -22.60 1.22 -15.16
C ILE A 173 -22.80 0.09 -16.17
N LEU A 174 -22.35 0.29 -17.41
CA LEU A 174 -22.52 -0.67 -18.50
C LEU A 174 -21.48 -1.79 -18.42
N LYS A 175 -20.25 -1.47 -18.01
CA LYS A 175 -19.14 -2.43 -17.89
C LYS A 175 -18.23 -2.00 -16.76
N LYS A 176 -17.94 -2.91 -15.83
CA LYS A 176 -16.88 -2.70 -14.83
C LYS A 176 -15.53 -2.51 -15.55
N ARG A 177 -14.98 -1.30 -15.49
CA ARG A 177 -13.69 -0.95 -16.10
C ARG A 177 -12.59 -0.97 -15.05
N GLU A 178 -11.41 -1.38 -15.48
CA GLU A 178 -10.18 -1.21 -14.72
C GLU A 178 -9.54 0.13 -15.08
N TYR A 179 -8.88 0.76 -14.10
CA TYR A 179 -8.26 2.06 -14.25
C TYR A 179 -6.78 1.97 -13.93
N ALA A 180 -5.94 2.36 -14.90
CA ALA A 180 -4.53 2.62 -14.66
C ALA A 180 -4.37 4.05 -14.15
N ILE A 181 -4.04 4.20 -12.87
CA ILE A 181 -3.83 5.51 -12.24
C ILE A 181 -2.36 5.89 -12.41
N ASP A 182 -2.13 7.05 -13.01
CA ASP A 182 -0.81 7.65 -13.19
C ASP A 182 -0.34 8.46 -11.97
N ALA A 183 0.93 8.83 -11.97
CA ALA A 183 1.59 9.57 -10.91
C ALA A 183 1.42 11.11 -10.97
N ARG A 184 0.66 11.63 -11.93
CA ARG A 184 0.63 13.06 -12.23
C ARG A 184 -0.12 13.88 -11.19
N ILE A 185 0.43 15.05 -10.89
CA ILE A 185 -0.29 16.12 -10.18
C ILE A 185 -1.19 16.84 -11.20
N LYS A 186 -2.44 16.37 -11.33
CA LYS A 186 -3.44 16.87 -12.29
C LYS A 186 -3.90 18.32 -11.98
N GLY A 187 -3.10 19.27 -12.44
CA GLY A 187 -3.33 20.71 -12.30
C GLY A 187 -2.21 21.40 -11.51
N GLY A 188 -1.98 20.98 -10.27
CA GLY A 188 -0.96 21.54 -9.38
C GLY A 188 -1.21 21.19 -7.92
N ARG A 189 -0.31 21.61 -7.01
CA ARG A 189 -0.48 21.43 -5.56
C ARG A 189 -1.76 22.15 -5.11
N ARG A 190 -2.60 21.47 -4.34
CA ARG A 190 -3.84 22.04 -3.77
C ARG A 190 -3.74 22.03 -2.25
N ASN A 191 -4.30 23.07 -1.63
CA ASN A 191 -4.52 23.07 -0.20
C ASN A 191 -5.59 22.03 0.14
N MET A 192 -5.50 21.45 1.33
CA MET A 192 -6.54 20.57 1.85
C MET A 192 -7.84 21.36 2.04
N ILE A 193 -8.95 20.79 1.60
CA ILE A 193 -10.29 21.36 1.75
C ILE A 193 -11.04 20.50 2.77
N MET A 194 -11.68 21.15 3.75
CA MET A 194 -12.43 20.47 4.80
C MET A 194 -13.81 20.04 4.28
N SER A 195 -13.86 18.98 3.49
CA SER A 195 -15.08 18.48 2.84
C SER A 195 -15.72 17.27 3.54
N HIS A 196 -15.21 16.86 4.71
CA HIS A 196 -15.57 15.63 5.43
C HIS A 196 -15.41 14.34 4.60
N GLU A 197 -14.58 14.36 3.57
CA GLU A 197 -14.38 13.19 2.69
C GLU A 197 -13.40 12.19 3.33
N TYR A 198 -12.45 12.68 4.12
CA TYR A 198 -11.49 11.84 4.83
C TYR A 198 -12.14 11.03 5.96
N ASP A 199 -13.19 11.58 6.58
CA ASP A 199 -13.94 10.94 7.68
C ASP A 199 -14.55 9.60 7.25
N ARG A 200 -14.90 9.45 5.96
CA ARG A 200 -15.45 8.20 5.41
C ARG A 200 -14.42 7.09 5.25
N LEU A 201 -13.14 7.43 5.18
CA LEU A 201 -12.05 6.51 4.88
C LEU A 201 -11.19 6.20 6.11
N LEU A 202 -11.30 6.99 7.17
CA LEU A 202 -10.57 6.79 8.40
C LEU A 202 -11.39 5.93 9.38
N PRO A 203 -10.98 4.69 9.66
CA PRO A 203 -11.70 3.80 10.57
C PRO A 203 -11.30 4.08 12.04
N MET A 204 -11.33 5.33 12.48
CA MET A 204 -11.01 5.75 13.85
C MET A 204 -12.03 6.80 14.31
N ASP A 205 -12.32 6.84 15.61
CA ASP A 205 -13.21 7.84 16.20
C ASP A 205 -12.45 9.15 16.50
N ILE A 206 -11.95 9.78 15.44
CA ILE A 206 -11.27 11.07 15.48
C ILE A 206 -11.68 11.92 14.27
N LEU A 207 -11.51 13.23 14.37
CA LEU A 207 -11.78 14.18 13.30
C LEU A 207 -10.48 14.55 12.55
N PRO A 208 -10.07 13.82 11.50
CA PRO A 208 -8.78 14.00 10.85
C PRO A 208 -8.60 15.39 10.26
N GLU A 209 -9.66 15.93 9.66
CA GLU A 209 -9.63 17.25 9.02
C GLU A 209 -9.28 18.36 10.03
N TYR A 210 -9.74 18.26 11.28
CA TYR A 210 -9.43 19.23 12.33
C TYR A 210 -8.01 19.09 12.89
N LEU A 211 -7.40 17.91 12.81
CA LEU A 211 -6.02 17.67 13.27
C LEU A 211 -4.97 18.18 12.28
N LEU A 212 -5.35 18.33 11.01
CA LEU A 212 -4.47 18.78 9.92
C LEU A 212 -4.51 20.30 9.70
N LYS A 213 -5.40 21.01 10.42
CA LYS A 213 -5.51 22.46 10.42
C LYS A 213 -4.32 23.11 11.14
#